data_AF-A0A836VTL6-F1
#
_entry.id   AF-A0A836VTL6-F1
#
_cell.length_a   1.000
_cell.length_b   1.000
_cell.length_c   1.000
_cell.angle_alpha   90.00
_cell.angle_beta   90.00
_cell.angle_gamma   90.00
#
_symmetry.space_group_name_H-M   'P 1'
#
loop_
_entity.id
_entity.type
_entity.pdbx_description
1 polymer ?
#
loop_
_entity_poly.entity_id
_entity_poly.type
_entity_poly.pdbx_seq_one_letter_code
_entity_poly.pdbx_strand_id
1 'polypeptide(L)'
;TEIVHPGYHRITLDDYGVQVELTSTDRVGFHRWTFRRAGPAHILFDLGTQCGPARMADALIRRVGATELEGYVTNAPTRRRPKPCTIFFVARFDRPFAAFGGWQGDVVRSNAVKLKGKGTGAFVRFAPAAGDVIQMKLAISYVSAEQARKNLQAELPHWDFDRVRRESRQVWNDWLGRIEVHGGTPAQRTRFYTDLWHVLLGRHMTSDVNGKYCDMTGPKPVVRQIPLGPDGRPKYAHFNGDAFWTTFWNINIVWSLAYPDTTRQWVNFLVDMYKDGGLIPRGPSGHNYTFVMIAAHSTPFIVGAYMKGLDDFDVETQ
;
A
#
# COMPACT_ATOMS: atom_id res chain seq x y z
N THR A 1 1.98 16.31 20.76
CA THR A 1 0.55 16.14 20.40
C THR A 1 0.40 15.34 19.13
N GLU A 2 -0.47 14.34 19.14
CA GLU A 2 -0.77 13.45 18.01
C GLU A 2 -2.24 13.62 17.57
N ILE A 3 -2.50 13.57 16.27
CA ILE A 3 -3.83 13.62 15.67
C ILE A 3 -3.94 12.54 14.60
N VAL A 4 -4.99 11.72 14.67
CA VAL A 4 -5.27 10.65 13.72
C VAL A 4 -6.71 10.75 13.23
N HIS A 5 -6.90 10.74 11.91
CA HIS A 5 -8.18 10.63 11.23
C HIS A 5 -8.04 9.74 9.98
N PRO A 6 -9.13 9.18 9.44
CA PRO A 6 -9.07 8.48 8.16
C PRO A 6 -8.43 9.36 7.08
N GLY A 7 -7.33 8.89 6.49
CA GLY A 7 -6.56 9.59 5.46
C GLY A 7 -5.56 10.65 5.97
N TYR A 8 -5.38 10.82 7.28
CA TYR A 8 -4.42 11.80 7.82
C TYR A 8 -3.87 11.44 9.19
N HIS A 9 -2.56 11.57 9.37
CA HIS A 9 -1.88 11.46 10.64
C HIS A 9 -0.93 12.64 10.84
N ARG A 10 -0.91 13.19 12.06
CA ARG A 10 0.05 14.22 12.45
C ARG A 10 0.63 13.89 13.82
N ILE A 11 1.94 14.00 13.95
CA ILE A 11 2.64 13.86 15.22
C ILE A 11 3.78 14.88 15.31
N THR A 12 4.17 15.26 16.53
CA THR A 12 5.39 16.04 16.77
C THR A 12 6.44 15.10 17.35
N LEU A 13 7.61 15.03 16.72
CA LEU A 13 8.79 14.35 17.24
C LEU A 13 9.55 15.36 18.10
N ASP A 14 9.29 15.35 19.41
CA ASP A 14 9.75 16.40 20.32
C ASP A 14 11.28 16.46 20.43
N ASP A 15 11.97 15.31 20.45
CA ASP A 15 13.43 15.23 20.47
C ASP A 15 14.08 15.98 19.30
N TYR A 16 13.47 15.85 18.12
CA TYR A 16 13.96 16.46 16.88
C TYR A 16 13.38 17.85 16.62
N GLY A 17 12.33 18.24 17.32
CA GLY A 17 11.60 19.48 17.04
C GLY A 17 10.99 19.49 15.63
N VAL A 18 10.45 18.35 15.18
CA VAL A 18 9.87 18.20 13.83
C VAL A 18 8.40 17.81 13.94
N GLN A 19 7.52 18.55 13.27
CA GLN A 19 6.14 18.11 13.07
C GLN A 19 6.07 17.29 11.78
N VAL A 20 5.54 16.08 11.89
CA VAL A 20 5.34 15.14 10.78
C VAL A 20 3.85 15.10 10.47
N GLU A 21 3.51 15.18 9.19
CA GLU A 21 2.16 14.97 8.68
C GLU A 21 2.19 13.96 7.53
N LEU A 22 1.23 13.05 7.52
CA LEU A 22 1.10 11.97 6.55
C LEU A 22 -0.32 11.96 5.98
N THR A 23 -0.42 11.80 4.66
CA THR A 23 -1.65 11.46 3.93
C THR A 23 -1.28 10.55 2.75
N SER A 24 -2.25 10.09 1.96
CA SER A 24 -1.97 9.16 0.86
C SER A 24 -3.03 9.19 -0.24
N THR A 25 -2.60 8.78 -1.43
CA THR A 25 -3.45 8.19 -2.48
C THR A 25 -3.48 6.67 -2.32
N ASP A 26 -4.00 5.94 -3.31
CA ASP A 26 -4.09 4.47 -3.26
C ASP A 26 -2.70 3.79 -3.19
N ARG A 27 -1.70 4.32 -3.90
CA ARG A 27 -0.36 3.72 -4.04
C ARG A 27 0.79 4.64 -3.64
N VAL A 28 0.49 5.88 -3.24
CA VAL A 28 1.49 6.91 -2.94
C VAL A 28 1.26 7.49 -1.54
N GLY A 29 2.24 7.33 -0.65
CA GLY A 29 2.30 8.05 0.61
C GLY A 29 2.84 9.46 0.39
N PHE A 30 2.24 10.45 1.06
CA PHE A 30 2.69 11.84 1.00
C PHE A 30 3.05 12.32 2.41
N HIS A 31 4.29 12.75 2.57
CA HIS A 31 4.89 13.19 3.83
C HIS A 31 5.14 14.70 3.77
N ARG A 32 4.85 15.39 4.87
CA ARG A 32 5.20 16.79 5.10
C ARG A 32 5.88 16.92 6.47
N TRP A 33 7.10 17.44 6.47
CA TRP A 33 7.88 17.71 7.69
C TRP A 33 8.06 19.20 7.87
N THR A 34 7.63 19.72 9.01
CA THR A 34 7.86 21.12 9.41
C THR A 34 8.93 21.16 10.49
N PHE A 35 10.07 21.78 10.19
CA PHE A 35 11.23 21.86 11.09
C PHE A 35 11.11 23.08 12.00
N ARG A 36 11.14 22.91 13.32
CA ARG A 36 11.06 24.02 14.28
C ARG A 36 12.43 24.63 14.62
N ARG A 37 13.51 23.97 14.20
CA ARG A 37 14.90 24.36 14.47
C ARG A 37 15.66 24.38 13.15
N ALA A 38 16.57 25.33 13.02
CA ALA A 38 17.51 25.35 11.90
C ALA A 38 18.65 24.35 12.13
N GLY A 39 19.23 23.84 11.05
CA GLY A 39 20.45 23.02 11.11
C GLY A 39 20.37 21.73 10.30
N PRO A 40 21.36 20.83 10.43
CA PRO A 40 21.38 19.58 9.69
C PRO A 40 20.18 18.70 10.05
N ALA A 41 19.44 18.26 9.03
CA ALA A 41 18.33 17.33 9.17
C ALA A 41 18.58 16.09 8.31
N HIS A 42 18.22 14.92 8.83
CA HIS A 42 18.29 13.66 8.10
C HIS A 42 16.90 13.05 7.99
N ILE A 43 16.57 12.55 6.80
CA ILE A 43 15.41 11.67 6.60
C ILE A 43 15.97 10.29 6.32
N LEU A 44 15.63 9.35 7.21
CA LEU A 44 16.15 7.99 7.19
C LEU A 44 15.20 7.05 6.43
N PHE A 45 15.78 6.15 5.64
CA PHE A 45 15.13 5.05 4.96
C PHE A 45 15.72 3.76 5.51
N ASP A 46 15.14 3.25 6.61
CA ASP A 46 15.52 1.94 7.12
C ASP A 46 14.80 0.85 6.30
N LEU A 47 15.55 0.16 5.45
CA LEU A 47 15.04 -0.95 4.65
C LEU A 47 15.26 -2.31 5.33
N GLY A 48 15.98 -2.33 6.46
CA GLY A 48 16.33 -3.51 7.22
C GLY A 48 15.40 -3.80 8.38
N THR A 49 14.55 -2.84 8.79
CA THR A 49 13.59 -3.03 9.89
C THR A 49 12.69 -4.23 9.63
N GLN A 50 12.64 -5.15 10.58
CA GLN A 50 11.73 -6.29 10.50
C GLN A 50 10.31 -5.85 10.90
N CYS A 51 9.44 -5.67 9.89
CA CYS A 51 8.02 -5.45 10.09
C CYS A 51 7.26 -6.78 9.92
N GLY A 52 6.81 -7.36 11.04
CA GLY A 52 6.08 -8.63 11.05
C GLY A 52 6.97 -9.88 10.98
N PRO A 53 6.44 -11.03 10.51
CA PRO A 53 7.13 -12.33 10.65
C PRO A 53 8.21 -12.58 9.59
N ALA A 54 8.35 -11.72 8.58
CA ALA A 54 9.27 -11.93 7.48
C ALA A 54 10.59 -11.21 7.74
N ARG A 55 11.69 -11.98 7.77
CA ARG A 55 13.04 -11.40 7.73
C ARG A 55 13.28 -10.77 6.38
N MET A 56 13.95 -9.62 6.35
CA MET A 56 14.42 -9.02 5.10
C MET A 56 15.57 -9.87 4.51
N ALA A 57 15.46 -10.18 3.23
CA ALA A 57 16.37 -11.06 2.49
C ALA A 57 17.38 -10.28 1.65
N ASP A 58 16.95 -9.20 1.03
CA ASP A 58 17.78 -8.28 0.25
C ASP A 58 17.12 -6.91 0.21
N ALA A 59 17.89 -5.86 -0.01
CA ALA A 59 17.39 -4.52 -0.22
C ALA A 59 18.35 -3.76 -1.13
N LEU A 60 17.84 -2.78 -1.86
CA LEU A 60 18.64 -1.84 -2.64
C LEU A 60 18.01 -0.47 -2.52
N ILE A 61 18.86 0.55 -2.42
CA ILE A 61 18.47 1.95 -2.55
C ILE A 61 19.55 2.70 -3.30
N ARG A 62 19.14 3.52 -4.27
CA ARG A 62 20.04 4.35 -5.05
C ARG A 62 19.46 5.73 -5.27
N ARG A 63 20.38 6.70 -5.41
CA ARG A 63 20.07 8.05 -5.82
C ARG A 63 19.82 8.10 -7.33
N VAL A 64 18.73 8.75 -7.74
CA VAL A 64 18.38 9.03 -9.13
C VAL A 64 18.21 10.55 -9.27
N GLY A 65 19.30 11.25 -9.58
CA GLY A 65 19.28 12.72 -9.67
C GLY A 65 19.26 13.42 -8.31
N ALA A 66 18.81 14.67 -8.28
CA ALA A 66 18.95 15.54 -7.11
C ALA A 66 17.83 15.40 -6.07
N THR A 67 16.68 14.88 -6.48
CA THR A 67 15.44 14.89 -5.68
C THR A 67 14.79 13.52 -5.55
N GLU A 68 15.35 12.47 -6.16
CA GLU A 68 14.70 11.16 -6.25
C GLU A 68 15.63 10.04 -5.79
N LEU A 69 15.05 9.09 -5.07
CA LEU A 69 15.63 7.80 -4.72
C LEU A 69 14.72 6.71 -5.26
N GLU A 70 15.30 5.56 -5.61
CA GLU A 70 14.54 4.37 -5.92
C GLU A 70 15.21 3.13 -5.37
N GLY A 71 14.44 2.07 -5.23
CA GLY A 71 14.95 0.85 -4.63
C GLY A 71 13.95 -0.28 -4.57
N TYR A 72 14.32 -1.30 -3.80
CA TYR A 72 13.44 -2.39 -3.45
C TYR A 72 13.80 -2.96 -2.06
N VAL A 73 12.82 -3.64 -1.46
CA VAL A 73 13.01 -4.53 -0.32
C VAL A 73 12.45 -5.88 -0.68
N THR A 74 13.25 -6.93 -0.50
CA THR A 74 12.84 -8.32 -0.69
C THR A 74 12.71 -8.98 0.67
N ASN A 75 11.50 -9.37 1.02
CA ASN A 75 11.23 -10.16 2.21
C ASN A 75 11.39 -11.66 1.94
N ALA A 76 12.06 -12.36 2.85
CA ALA A 76 12.26 -13.80 2.78
C ALA A 76 10.91 -14.56 2.76
N PRO A 77 10.89 -15.80 2.26
CA PRO A 77 9.74 -16.69 2.43
C PRO A 77 9.34 -16.84 3.90
N THR A 78 8.07 -17.12 4.12
CA THR A 78 7.51 -17.55 5.40
C THR A 78 6.65 -18.79 5.19
N ARG A 79 6.21 -19.45 6.27
CA ARG A 79 5.27 -20.58 6.17
C ARG A 79 3.98 -20.20 5.43
N ARG A 80 3.51 -18.96 5.57
CA ARG A 80 2.29 -18.47 4.94
C ARG A 80 2.53 -17.82 3.58
N ARG A 81 3.76 -17.45 3.24
CA ARG A 81 4.14 -16.88 1.94
C ARG A 81 5.39 -17.59 1.46
N PRO A 82 5.26 -18.72 0.74
CA PRO A 82 6.38 -19.63 0.51
C PRO A 82 7.42 -19.11 -0.50
N LYS A 83 7.15 -18.00 -1.18
CA LYS A 83 8.09 -17.36 -2.12
C LYS A 83 8.55 -16.01 -1.57
N PRO A 84 9.77 -15.54 -1.92
CA PRO A 84 10.20 -14.18 -1.58
C PRO A 84 9.22 -13.14 -2.14
N CYS A 85 9.11 -12.00 -1.46
CA CYS A 85 8.23 -10.91 -1.88
C CYS A 85 9.04 -9.63 -2.00
N THR A 86 9.13 -9.11 -3.22
CA THR A 86 9.84 -7.87 -3.50
C THR A 86 8.85 -6.73 -3.64
N ILE A 87 9.11 -5.64 -2.94
CA ILE A 87 8.38 -4.38 -3.08
C ILE A 87 9.38 -3.34 -3.58
N PHE A 88 9.10 -2.77 -4.73
CA PHE A 88 9.85 -1.67 -5.31
C PHE A 88 9.28 -0.34 -4.84
N PHE A 89 10.11 0.69 -4.77
CA PHE A 89 9.66 2.03 -4.40
C PHE A 89 10.40 3.12 -5.17
N VAL A 90 9.74 4.27 -5.26
CA VAL A 90 10.32 5.55 -5.68
C VAL A 90 9.95 6.60 -4.65
N ALA A 91 10.96 7.28 -4.10
CA ALA A 91 10.80 8.40 -3.18
C ALA A 91 11.26 9.68 -3.88
N ARG A 92 10.39 10.69 -3.96
CA ARG A 92 10.71 12.00 -4.54
C ARG A 92 10.54 13.08 -3.50
N PHE A 93 11.47 14.03 -3.44
CA PHE A 93 11.44 15.21 -2.58
C PHE A 93 11.04 16.46 -3.39
N ASP A 94 10.44 17.43 -2.72
CA ASP A 94 10.05 18.71 -3.33
C ASP A 94 11.24 19.63 -3.64
N ARG A 95 12.42 19.30 -3.12
CA ARG A 95 13.66 20.04 -3.33
C ARG A 95 14.89 19.12 -3.31
N PRO A 96 16.03 19.55 -3.88
CA PRO A 96 17.27 18.78 -3.82
C PRO A 96 17.72 18.52 -2.38
N PHE A 97 18.20 17.31 -2.12
CA PHE A 97 18.92 17.02 -0.87
C PHE A 97 20.41 17.39 -1.01
N ALA A 98 21.00 17.83 0.10
CA ALA A 98 22.39 18.27 0.17
C ALA A 98 23.39 17.09 0.11
N ALA A 99 23.01 15.92 0.63
CA ALA A 99 23.82 14.71 0.55
C ALA A 99 22.95 13.46 0.59
N PHE A 100 23.49 12.35 0.10
CA PHE A 100 22.91 11.01 0.20
C PHE A 100 23.98 10.04 0.70
N GLY A 101 23.64 9.30 1.74
CA GLY A 101 24.49 8.31 2.36
C GLY A 101 23.65 7.19 2.94
N GLY A 102 24.25 6.34 3.75
CA GLY A 102 23.52 5.27 4.43
C GLY A 102 24.43 4.27 5.09
N TRP A 103 23.88 3.10 5.37
CA TRP A 103 24.57 2.05 6.08
C TRP A 103 24.32 0.68 5.45
N GLN A 104 25.23 -0.24 5.74
CA GLN A 104 25.06 -1.67 5.50
C GLN A 104 25.64 -2.41 6.70
N GLY A 105 24.77 -3.01 7.52
CA GLY A 105 25.17 -3.44 8.87
C GLY A 105 25.68 -2.23 9.65
N ASP A 106 26.84 -2.38 10.30
CA ASP A 106 27.43 -1.32 11.14
C ASP A 106 28.28 -0.30 10.34
N VAL A 107 28.42 -0.49 9.03
CA VAL A 107 29.28 0.38 8.19
C VAL A 107 28.47 1.52 7.60
N VAL A 108 28.79 2.75 8.00
CA VAL A 108 28.17 3.98 7.50
C VAL A 108 29.00 4.61 6.36
N ARG A 109 28.31 5.08 5.32
CA ARG A 109 28.91 5.74 4.14
C ARG A 109 28.21 7.07 3.88
N SER A 110 28.94 8.18 4.00
CA SER A 110 28.37 9.53 3.93
C SER A 110 28.10 10.06 2.52
N ASN A 111 28.69 9.45 1.49
CA ASN A 111 28.54 9.82 0.07
C ASN A 111 28.35 8.56 -0.78
N ALA A 112 27.22 7.90 -0.62
CA ALA A 112 26.88 6.75 -1.44
C ALA A 112 26.20 7.22 -2.75
N VAL A 113 26.19 6.38 -3.77
CA VAL A 113 25.26 6.52 -4.91
C VAL A 113 24.24 5.38 -4.89
N LYS A 114 24.64 4.24 -4.32
CA LYS A 114 23.87 3.02 -4.23
C LYS A 114 24.32 2.24 -2.99
N LEU A 115 23.35 1.67 -2.29
CA LEU A 115 23.55 0.74 -1.18
C LEU A 115 22.72 -0.52 -1.48
N LYS A 116 23.26 -1.69 -1.13
CA LYS A 116 22.62 -2.98 -1.40
C LYS A 116 23.00 -4.00 -0.35
N GLY A 117 22.06 -4.85 0.00
CA GLY A 117 22.27 -6.05 0.80
C GLY A 117 21.43 -6.03 2.08
N LYS A 118 21.57 -7.09 2.88
CA LYS A 118 20.88 -7.21 4.16
C LYS A 118 21.32 -6.13 5.15
N GLY A 119 20.37 -5.61 5.92
CA GLY A 119 20.62 -4.58 6.94
C GLY A 119 21.02 -3.24 6.31
N THR A 120 20.65 -3.02 5.05
CA THR A 120 20.89 -1.74 4.37
C THR A 120 19.83 -0.74 4.77
N GLY A 121 20.23 0.51 4.95
CA GLY A 121 19.34 1.65 4.93
C GLY A 121 20.06 2.87 4.39
N ALA A 122 19.35 3.97 4.22
CA ALA A 122 19.90 5.20 3.71
C ALA A 122 19.46 6.43 4.48
N PHE A 123 20.13 7.54 4.24
CA PHE A 123 19.70 8.84 4.66
C PHE A 123 19.90 9.86 3.55
N VAL A 124 19.01 10.84 3.50
CA VAL A 124 19.25 12.10 2.80
C VAL A 124 19.44 13.21 3.81
N ARG A 125 20.36 14.11 3.51
CA ARG A 125 20.66 15.27 4.37
C ARG A 125 20.08 16.54 3.77
N PHE A 126 19.42 17.33 4.62
CA PHE A 126 19.00 18.70 4.36
C PHE A 126 19.61 19.64 5.40
N ALA A 127 19.49 20.94 5.16
CA ALA A 127 19.85 21.99 6.12
C ALA A 127 18.70 23.01 6.22
N PRO A 128 17.52 22.60 6.74
CA PRO A 128 16.37 23.50 6.87
C PRO A 128 16.66 24.67 7.81
N ALA A 129 16.02 25.80 7.55
CA ALA A 129 15.80 26.86 8.52
C ALA A 129 14.64 26.51 9.46
N ALA A 130 14.49 27.26 10.56
CA ALA A 130 13.31 27.14 11.40
C ALA A 130 12.07 27.63 10.63
N GLY A 131 11.00 26.83 10.64
CA GLY A 131 9.80 27.04 9.86
C GLY A 131 9.81 26.38 8.48
N ASP A 132 10.95 25.85 8.01
CA ASP A 132 11.00 25.19 6.72
C ASP A 132 10.13 23.94 6.69
N VAL A 133 9.51 23.74 5.54
CA VAL A 133 8.71 22.56 5.21
C VAL A 133 9.43 21.77 4.12
N ILE A 134 9.63 20.47 4.34
CA ILE A 134 10.11 19.54 3.32
C ILE A 134 9.02 18.51 3.08
N GLN A 135 8.78 18.18 1.81
CA GLN A 135 7.79 17.18 1.45
C GLN A 135 8.42 16.02 0.68
N MET A 136 7.86 14.82 0.85
CA MET A 136 8.26 13.63 0.10
C MET A 136 7.05 12.81 -0.31
N LYS A 137 7.05 12.38 -1.57
CA LYS A 137 6.14 11.37 -2.11
C LYS A 137 6.86 10.04 -2.15
N LEU A 138 6.23 8.98 -1.67
CA LEU A 138 6.75 7.61 -1.73
C LEU A 138 5.71 6.72 -2.41
N ALA A 139 6.02 6.25 -3.61
CA ALA A 139 5.19 5.30 -4.34
C ALA A 139 5.78 3.90 -4.27
N ILE A 140 4.93 2.88 -4.23
CA ILE A 140 5.33 1.46 -4.21
C ILE A 140 4.80 0.71 -5.43
N SER A 141 5.40 -0.45 -5.72
CA SER A 141 4.95 -1.40 -6.73
C SER A 141 5.46 -2.81 -6.41
N TYR A 142 4.65 -3.82 -6.71
CA TYR A 142 5.05 -5.24 -6.65
C TYR A 142 5.71 -5.73 -7.94
N VAL A 143 5.81 -4.87 -8.96
CA VAL A 143 6.32 -5.20 -10.30
C VAL A 143 7.72 -4.60 -10.52
N SER A 144 7.87 -3.28 -10.40
CA SER A 144 9.17 -2.62 -10.61
C SER A 144 9.21 -1.17 -10.10
N ALA A 145 10.41 -0.60 -9.99
CA ALA A 145 10.59 0.83 -9.68
C ALA A 145 10.01 1.74 -10.79
N GLU A 146 10.01 1.27 -12.05
CA GLU A 146 9.38 1.99 -13.16
C GLU A 146 7.86 2.09 -12.97
N GLN A 147 7.22 1.00 -12.53
CA GLN A 147 5.79 1.02 -12.25
C GLN A 147 5.46 1.86 -11.01
N ALA A 148 6.28 1.81 -9.96
CA ALA A 148 6.14 2.72 -8.82
C ALA A 148 6.22 4.20 -9.26
N ARG A 149 7.11 4.53 -10.22
CA ARG A 149 7.18 5.88 -10.79
C ARG A 149 5.91 6.25 -11.57
N LYS A 150 5.33 5.32 -12.33
CA LYS A 150 4.05 5.51 -13.03
C LYS A 150 2.90 5.74 -12.04
N ASN A 151 2.84 5.00 -10.93
CA ASN A 151 1.88 5.22 -9.86
C ASN A 151 2.01 6.64 -9.29
N LEU A 152 3.23 7.09 -8.98
CA LEU A 152 3.51 8.44 -8.49
C LEU A 152 3.02 9.53 -9.46
N GLN A 153 3.32 9.38 -10.76
CA GLN A 153 2.97 10.36 -11.78
C GLN A 153 1.46 10.46 -12.02
N ALA A 154 0.76 9.31 -12.02
CA ALA A 154 -0.65 9.25 -12.29
C ALA A 154 -1.50 9.73 -11.10
N GLU A 155 -1.17 9.30 -9.89
CA GLU A 155 -1.99 9.58 -8.71
C GLU A 155 -1.63 10.89 -8.01
N LEU A 156 -0.35 11.30 -8.03
CA LEU A 156 0.11 12.45 -7.25
C LEU A 156 1.09 13.35 -8.03
N PRO A 157 0.65 14.04 -9.10
CA PRO A 157 1.51 14.88 -9.93
C PRO A 157 1.90 16.23 -9.28
N HIS A 158 1.17 16.71 -8.26
CA HIS A 158 1.37 18.03 -7.63
C HIS A 158 1.88 17.94 -6.17
N TRP A 159 2.27 19.07 -5.58
CA TRP A 159 2.82 19.14 -4.21
C TRP A 159 1.90 19.81 -3.17
N ASP A 160 0.63 20.05 -3.52
CA ASP A 160 -0.37 20.54 -2.56
C ASP A 160 -0.81 19.42 -1.59
N PHE A 161 -0.19 19.37 -0.42
CA PHE A 161 -0.49 18.38 0.63
C PHE A 161 -1.90 18.49 1.18
N ASP A 162 -2.38 19.72 1.42
CA ASP A 162 -3.69 19.91 2.01
C ASP A 162 -4.82 19.55 1.03
N ARG A 163 -4.57 19.68 -0.28
CA ARG A 163 -5.44 19.11 -1.32
C ARG A 163 -5.54 17.59 -1.20
N VAL A 164 -4.42 16.87 -1.16
CA VAL A 164 -4.43 15.40 -1.04
C VAL A 164 -5.12 14.95 0.25
N ARG A 165 -4.88 15.68 1.35
CA ARG A 165 -5.57 15.44 2.62
C ARG A 165 -7.09 15.58 2.49
N ARG A 166 -7.57 16.62 1.79
CA ARG A 166 -9.01 16.82 1.54
C ARG A 166 -9.59 15.74 0.63
N GLU A 167 -8.88 15.38 -0.43
CA GLU A 167 -9.28 14.31 -1.36
C GLU A 167 -9.35 12.95 -0.63
N SER A 168 -8.34 12.61 0.17
CA SER A 168 -8.31 11.39 0.99
C SER A 168 -9.45 11.35 2.01
N ARG A 169 -9.75 12.48 2.66
CA ARG A 169 -10.90 12.60 3.57
C ARG A 169 -12.22 12.41 2.82
N GLN A 170 -12.35 12.96 1.61
CA GLN A 170 -13.56 12.81 0.81
C GLN A 170 -13.78 11.34 0.45
N VAL A 171 -12.74 10.64 0.01
CA VAL A 171 -12.81 9.18 -0.23
C VAL A 171 -13.34 8.48 1.02
N TRP A 172 -12.77 8.70 2.20
CA TRP A 172 -13.27 8.06 3.40
C TRP A 172 -14.71 8.43 3.76
N ASN A 173 -15.13 9.67 3.54
CA ASN A 173 -16.52 10.07 3.72
C ASN A 173 -17.46 9.35 2.75
N ASP A 174 -17.07 9.18 1.49
CA ASP A 174 -17.88 8.47 0.48
C ASP A 174 -18.04 6.99 0.84
N TRP A 175 -16.99 6.37 1.40
CA TRP A 175 -17.02 4.97 1.82
C TRP A 175 -17.81 4.78 3.14
N LEU A 176 -17.54 5.59 4.15
CA LEU A 176 -18.23 5.47 5.45
C LEU A 176 -19.69 5.95 5.35
N GLY A 177 -19.96 6.93 4.49
CA GLY A 177 -21.30 7.49 4.25
C GLY A 177 -22.27 6.56 3.52
N ARG A 178 -21.80 5.41 3.01
CA ARG A 178 -22.70 4.38 2.44
C ARG A 178 -23.65 3.78 3.47
N ILE A 179 -23.35 3.91 4.77
CA ILE A 179 -24.24 3.53 5.86
C ILE A 179 -24.43 4.74 6.78
N GLU A 180 -25.61 5.34 6.70
CA GLU A 180 -26.01 6.45 7.57
C GLU A 180 -26.74 5.91 8.80
N VAL A 181 -26.36 6.39 9.99
CA VAL A 181 -26.97 5.99 11.27
C VAL A 181 -27.54 7.20 12.00
N HIS A 182 -28.78 7.10 12.47
CA HIS A 182 -29.44 8.12 13.29
C HIS A 182 -29.59 7.65 14.75
N GLY A 183 -29.55 8.60 15.69
CA GLY A 183 -29.64 8.32 17.12
C GLY A 183 -28.32 7.85 17.76
N GLY A 184 -28.43 7.24 18.94
CA GLY A 184 -27.28 6.83 19.77
C GLY A 184 -26.52 8.00 20.41
N THR A 185 -25.61 7.66 21.33
CA THR A 185 -24.67 8.62 21.91
C THR A 185 -23.52 8.93 20.93
N PRO A 186 -22.80 10.06 21.08
CA PRO A 186 -21.59 10.34 20.30
C PRO A 186 -20.59 9.18 20.34
N ALA A 187 -20.40 8.54 21.50
CA ALA A 187 -19.49 7.40 21.66
C ALA A 187 -19.91 6.18 20.84
N GLN A 188 -21.22 5.89 20.76
CA GLN A 188 -21.74 4.79 19.94
C GLN A 188 -21.54 5.05 18.45
N ARG A 189 -21.76 6.29 17.98
CA ARG A 189 -21.49 6.67 16.58
C ARG A 189 -20.00 6.59 16.25
N THR A 190 -19.13 7.04 17.15
CA THR A 190 -17.68 6.89 16.99
C THR A 190 -17.29 5.42 16.88
N ARG A 191 -17.76 4.56 17.80
CA ARG A 191 -17.50 3.11 17.72
C ARG A 191 -17.97 2.53 16.40
N PHE A 192 -19.21 2.82 15.98
CA PHE A 192 -19.77 2.30 14.74
C PHE A 192 -18.90 2.65 13.52
N TYR A 193 -18.55 3.92 13.33
CA TYR A 193 -17.74 4.33 12.18
C TYR A 193 -16.29 3.87 12.27
N THR A 194 -15.73 3.71 13.48
CA THR A 194 -14.42 3.08 13.66
C THR A 194 -14.45 1.59 13.31
N ASP A 195 -15.49 0.86 13.69
CA ASP A 195 -15.67 -0.55 13.35
C ASP A 195 -15.89 -0.71 11.83
N LEU A 196 -16.71 0.15 11.22
CA LEU A 196 -16.91 0.17 9.77
C LEU A 196 -15.62 0.49 9.02
N TRP A 197 -14.81 1.42 9.53
CA TRP A 197 -13.48 1.70 9.00
C TRP A 197 -12.59 0.45 9.04
N HIS A 198 -12.59 -0.34 10.13
CA HIS A 198 -11.85 -1.60 10.21
C HIS A 198 -12.36 -2.68 9.24
N VAL A 199 -13.66 -2.72 8.94
CA VAL A 199 -14.22 -3.65 7.93
C VAL A 199 -13.67 -3.34 6.53
N LEU A 200 -13.50 -2.06 6.23
CA LEU A 200 -12.98 -1.56 4.95
C LEU A 200 -11.45 -1.59 4.88
N LEU A 201 -10.78 -1.52 6.04
CA LEU A 201 -9.34 -1.62 6.16
C LEU A 201 -8.83 -3.03 5.75
N GLY A 202 -7.55 -3.12 5.41
CA GLY A 202 -6.80 -4.38 5.49
C GLY A 202 -6.56 -5.11 4.17
N ARG A 203 -6.81 -4.47 3.03
CA ARG A 203 -6.73 -5.14 1.72
C ARG A 203 -5.96 -4.29 0.74
N HIS A 204 -4.64 -4.43 0.86
CA HIS A 204 -3.69 -3.59 0.17
C HIS A 204 -3.75 -3.89 -1.31
N MET A 205 -4.06 -2.88 -2.11
CA MET A 205 -3.98 -2.96 -3.55
C MET A 205 -2.53 -3.27 -3.97
N THR A 206 -2.36 -4.23 -4.86
CA THR A 206 -1.04 -4.73 -5.27
C THR A 206 -0.80 -4.62 -6.77
N SER A 207 -1.84 -4.39 -7.57
CA SER A 207 -1.71 -4.00 -8.97
C SER A 207 -1.33 -2.52 -9.10
N ASP A 208 -0.50 -2.19 -10.07
CA ASP A 208 -0.14 -0.82 -10.42
C ASP A 208 -1.29 -0.07 -11.11
N VAL A 209 -1.16 1.25 -11.24
CA VAL A 209 -2.21 2.15 -11.77
C VAL A 209 -2.65 1.79 -13.20
N ASN A 210 -1.76 1.16 -13.98
CA ASN A 210 -2.02 0.69 -15.34
C ASN A 210 -2.47 -0.78 -15.40
N GLY A 211 -2.76 -1.40 -14.25
CA GLY A 211 -3.21 -2.79 -14.17
C GLY A 211 -2.10 -3.85 -14.27
N LYS A 212 -0.82 -3.47 -14.29
CA LYS A 212 0.27 -4.45 -14.17
C LYS A 212 0.30 -5.05 -12.78
N TYR A 213 0.56 -6.35 -12.69
CA TYR A 213 0.78 -7.08 -11.45
C TYR A 213 1.78 -8.20 -11.68
N CYS A 214 2.31 -8.76 -10.59
CA CYS A 214 3.28 -9.84 -10.63
C CYS A 214 2.62 -11.13 -10.14
N ASP A 215 2.27 -12.03 -11.04
CA ASP A 215 1.79 -13.37 -10.72
C ASP A 215 2.94 -14.19 -10.11
N MET A 216 2.68 -14.68 -8.90
CA MET A 216 3.62 -15.46 -8.10
C MET A 216 3.10 -16.88 -7.84
N THR A 217 2.10 -17.37 -8.59
CA THR A 217 1.51 -18.70 -8.42
C THR A 217 2.40 -19.80 -9.06
N GLY A 218 2.89 -19.55 -10.28
CA GLY A 218 3.77 -20.45 -11.04
C GLY A 218 5.22 -20.55 -10.52
N PRO A 219 6.06 -21.44 -11.08
CA PRO A 219 7.43 -21.68 -10.59
C PRO A 219 8.35 -20.44 -10.64
N LYS A 220 8.02 -19.47 -11.48
CA LYS A 220 8.74 -18.19 -11.63
C LYS A 220 7.73 -17.03 -11.61
N PRO A 221 8.15 -15.83 -11.16
CA PRO A 221 7.34 -14.63 -11.28
C PRO A 221 7.01 -14.31 -12.74
N VAL A 222 5.76 -13.93 -13.02
CA VAL A 222 5.31 -13.49 -14.35
C VAL A 222 4.60 -12.15 -14.22
N VAL A 223 5.05 -11.13 -14.95
CA VAL A 223 4.33 -9.86 -15.00
C VAL A 223 3.14 -10.00 -15.93
N ARG A 224 1.94 -9.72 -15.41
CA ARG A 224 0.66 -9.85 -16.12
C ARG A 224 -0.07 -8.51 -16.16
N GLN A 225 -1.25 -8.52 -16.79
CA GLN A 225 -2.05 -7.35 -17.07
C GLN A 225 -3.51 -7.62 -16.73
N ILE A 226 -4.10 -6.80 -15.86
CA ILE A 226 -5.55 -6.77 -15.67
C ILE A 226 -6.20 -6.25 -16.96
N PRO A 227 -7.31 -6.86 -17.43
CA PRO A 227 -8.05 -6.35 -18.57
C PRO A 227 -8.39 -4.86 -18.41
N LEU A 228 -8.16 -4.09 -19.47
CA LEU A 228 -8.46 -2.66 -19.49
C LEU A 228 -9.90 -2.43 -19.97
N GLY A 229 -10.53 -1.40 -19.43
CA GLY A 229 -11.77 -0.84 -19.96
C GLY A 229 -11.54 0.03 -21.19
N PRO A 230 -12.63 0.53 -21.82
CA PRO A 230 -12.54 1.43 -22.98
C PRO A 230 -11.77 2.73 -22.72
N ASP A 231 -11.69 3.17 -21.46
CA ASP A 231 -10.95 4.34 -21.00
C ASP A 231 -9.45 4.07 -20.76
N GLY A 232 -9.00 2.85 -21.02
CA GLY A 232 -7.61 2.42 -20.81
C GLY A 232 -7.26 2.16 -19.34
N ARG A 233 -8.23 2.19 -18.41
CA ARG A 233 -8.01 1.88 -16.99
C ARG A 233 -8.26 0.41 -16.69
N PRO A 234 -7.58 -0.19 -15.70
CA PRO A 234 -7.88 -1.57 -15.32
C PRO A 234 -9.32 -1.68 -14.81
N LYS A 235 -10.04 -2.72 -15.26
CA LYS A 235 -11.45 -2.93 -14.90
C LYS A 235 -11.65 -3.17 -13.40
N TYR A 236 -10.63 -3.68 -12.72
CA TYR A 236 -10.61 -3.96 -11.29
C TYR A 236 -9.16 -3.91 -10.79
N ALA A 237 -8.94 -4.15 -9.49
CA ALA A 237 -7.61 -4.21 -8.90
C ALA A 237 -7.28 -5.61 -8.37
N HIS A 238 -5.99 -5.89 -8.20
CA HIS A 238 -5.50 -7.05 -7.46
C HIS A 238 -5.09 -6.64 -6.06
N PHE A 239 -5.13 -7.59 -5.12
CA PHE A 239 -4.95 -7.30 -3.70
C PHE A 239 -4.04 -8.31 -3.00
N ASN A 240 -3.45 -7.88 -1.88
CA ASN A 240 -3.09 -8.78 -0.79
C ASN A 240 -4.31 -8.90 0.14
N GLY A 241 -4.56 -10.10 0.65
CA GLY A 241 -5.81 -10.39 1.32
C GLY A 241 -5.69 -11.15 2.63
N ASP A 242 -6.77 -11.02 3.39
CA ASP A 242 -7.05 -11.86 4.54
C ASP A 242 -7.36 -13.29 4.11
N ALA A 243 -7.24 -14.22 5.06
CA ALA A 243 -7.87 -15.51 4.91
C ALA A 243 -9.40 -15.31 4.94
N PHE A 244 -10.11 -15.78 3.91
CA PHE A 244 -11.58 -15.77 3.84
C PHE A 244 -12.26 -16.65 4.92
N TRP A 245 -11.46 -17.32 5.76
CA TRP A 245 -11.94 -18.26 6.77
C TRP A 245 -12.92 -17.65 7.78
N THR A 246 -12.85 -16.36 8.11
CA THR A 246 -13.81 -15.72 9.02
C THR A 246 -14.82 -14.82 8.31
N THR A 247 -14.69 -14.62 6.99
CA THR A 247 -15.38 -13.51 6.31
C THR A 247 -16.87 -13.74 6.13
N PHE A 248 -17.31 -15.00 6.22
CA PHE A 248 -18.70 -15.39 6.01
C PHE A 248 -19.67 -14.88 7.09
N TRP A 249 -19.17 -14.51 8.28
CA TRP A 249 -19.97 -13.89 9.34
C TRP A 249 -20.06 -12.36 9.25
N ASN A 250 -19.24 -11.73 8.41
CA ASN A 250 -19.11 -10.27 8.40
C ASN A 250 -18.94 -9.68 6.99
N ILE A 251 -17.74 -9.75 6.43
CA ILE A 251 -17.29 -9.09 5.22
C ILE A 251 -18.09 -9.55 4.00
N ASN A 252 -18.38 -10.85 3.89
CA ASN A 252 -19.20 -11.38 2.80
C ASN A 252 -20.60 -10.73 2.78
N ILE A 253 -21.13 -10.37 3.95
CA ILE A 253 -22.44 -9.75 4.11
C ILE A 253 -22.32 -8.24 3.84
N VAL A 254 -21.49 -7.54 4.63
CA VAL A 254 -21.38 -6.08 4.59
C VAL A 254 -20.94 -5.60 3.22
N TRP A 255 -19.96 -6.24 2.59
CA TRP A 255 -19.51 -5.79 1.28
C TRP A 255 -20.51 -6.06 0.19
N SER A 256 -21.11 -7.25 0.13
CA SER A 256 -22.07 -7.52 -0.95
C SER A 256 -23.33 -6.65 -0.85
N LEU A 257 -23.63 -6.11 0.34
CA LEU A 257 -24.77 -5.20 0.56
C LEU A 257 -24.41 -3.73 0.36
N ALA A 258 -23.37 -3.21 1.05
CA ALA A 258 -23.03 -1.79 1.08
C ALA A 258 -21.85 -1.43 0.16
N TYR A 259 -21.00 -2.40 -0.20
CA TYR A 259 -19.78 -2.18 -0.98
C TYR A 259 -19.66 -3.15 -2.18
N PRO A 260 -20.68 -3.22 -3.06
CA PRO A 260 -20.70 -4.21 -4.14
C PRO A 260 -19.49 -4.10 -5.07
N ASP A 261 -18.96 -2.90 -5.30
CA ASP A 261 -17.74 -2.67 -6.10
C ASP A 261 -16.51 -3.37 -5.48
N THR A 262 -16.42 -3.42 -4.16
CA THR A 262 -15.37 -4.18 -3.47
C THR A 262 -15.54 -5.67 -3.70
N THR A 263 -16.78 -6.18 -3.57
CA THR A 263 -17.09 -7.58 -3.85
C THR A 263 -16.70 -7.97 -5.28
N ARG A 264 -17.08 -7.15 -6.27
CA ARG A 264 -16.77 -7.36 -7.68
C ARG A 264 -15.27 -7.43 -7.96
N GLN A 265 -14.51 -6.46 -7.44
CA GLN A 265 -13.06 -6.44 -7.62
C GLN A 265 -12.40 -7.68 -7.01
N TRP A 266 -12.83 -8.08 -5.80
CA TRP A 266 -12.32 -9.30 -5.17
C TRP A 266 -12.65 -10.56 -5.96
N VAL A 267 -13.89 -10.72 -6.43
CA VAL A 267 -14.26 -11.90 -7.22
C VAL A 267 -13.45 -11.97 -8.52
N ASN A 268 -13.32 -10.87 -9.26
CA ASN A 268 -12.48 -10.82 -10.45
C ASN A 268 -11.02 -11.18 -10.16
N PHE A 269 -10.45 -10.64 -9.08
CA PHE A 269 -9.10 -11.00 -8.64
C PHE A 269 -8.95 -12.49 -8.29
N LEU A 270 -9.93 -13.09 -7.59
CA LEU A 270 -9.93 -14.51 -7.25
C LEU A 270 -10.00 -15.40 -8.51
N VAL A 271 -10.78 -14.99 -9.51
CA VAL A 271 -10.87 -15.65 -10.82
C VAL A 271 -9.56 -15.54 -11.59
N ASP A 272 -8.91 -14.37 -11.60
CA ASP A 272 -7.59 -14.21 -12.22
C ASP A 272 -6.54 -15.13 -11.59
N MET A 273 -6.51 -15.24 -10.26
CA MET A 273 -5.59 -16.16 -9.59
C MET A 273 -5.87 -17.62 -9.95
N TYR A 274 -7.14 -17.99 -10.15
CA TYR A 274 -7.49 -19.33 -10.65
C TYR A 274 -6.98 -19.54 -12.09
N LYS A 275 -7.17 -18.58 -12.99
CA LYS A 275 -6.66 -18.66 -14.37
C LYS A 275 -5.14 -18.76 -14.43
N ASP A 276 -4.46 -18.02 -13.56
CA ASP A 276 -3.00 -17.95 -13.55
C ASP A 276 -2.35 -19.18 -12.94
N GLY A 277 -2.92 -19.71 -11.86
CA GLY A 277 -2.27 -20.73 -11.04
C GLY A 277 -3.13 -21.95 -10.68
N GLY A 278 -4.32 -22.09 -11.25
CA GLY A 278 -5.20 -23.26 -11.12
C GLY A 278 -5.95 -23.41 -9.81
N LEU A 279 -5.86 -22.45 -8.87
CA LEU A 279 -6.57 -22.50 -7.59
C LEU A 279 -7.20 -21.15 -7.25
N ILE A 280 -8.40 -21.19 -6.67
CA ILE A 280 -8.97 -20.01 -6.01
C ILE A 280 -8.26 -19.85 -4.65
N PRO A 281 -7.59 -18.72 -4.38
CA PRO A 281 -6.85 -18.54 -3.13
C PRO A 281 -7.81 -18.44 -1.94
N ARG A 282 -7.44 -19.08 -0.82
CA ARG A 282 -8.16 -18.91 0.46
C ARG A 282 -7.78 -17.62 1.18
N GLY A 283 -6.64 -17.05 0.83
CA GLY A 283 -6.05 -15.84 1.37
C GLY A 283 -4.77 -15.57 0.60
N PRO A 284 -4.77 -14.64 -0.37
CA PRO A 284 -3.60 -14.38 -1.19
C PRO A 284 -2.58 -13.49 -0.46
N SER A 285 -1.30 -13.82 -0.58
CA SER A 285 -0.20 -12.99 -0.05
C SER A 285 0.97 -12.95 -1.01
N GLY A 286 1.39 -11.75 -1.38
CA GLY A 286 2.41 -11.52 -2.40
C GLY A 286 2.03 -12.13 -3.74
N HIS A 287 0.76 -12.01 -4.13
CA HIS A 287 0.18 -12.63 -5.34
C HIS A 287 0.38 -14.16 -5.43
N ASN A 288 0.47 -14.84 -4.28
CA ASN A 288 0.62 -16.28 -4.20
C ASN A 288 -0.33 -16.88 -3.14
N TYR A 289 -0.48 -18.20 -3.16
CA TYR A 289 -1.32 -18.94 -2.22
C TYR A 289 -0.68 -19.01 -0.82
N THR A 290 -1.47 -18.74 0.23
CA THR A 290 -1.02 -18.90 1.62
C THR A 290 -1.42 -20.24 2.26
N PHE A 291 -2.29 -21.03 1.59
CA PHE A 291 -2.95 -22.26 2.09
C PHE A 291 -3.57 -22.17 3.50
N VAL A 292 -3.70 -20.96 4.01
CA VAL A 292 -4.19 -20.61 5.35
C VAL A 292 -5.55 -19.95 5.16
N MET A 293 -6.63 -20.38 5.81
CA MET A 293 -6.80 -21.53 6.71
C MET A 293 -7.39 -22.76 5.94
N ILE A 294 -8.20 -23.58 6.61
CA ILE A 294 -8.88 -24.76 6.02
C ILE A 294 -10.17 -24.38 5.28
N ALA A 295 -10.72 -25.34 4.53
CA ALA A 295 -11.97 -25.24 3.75
C ALA A 295 -11.94 -24.18 2.62
N ALA A 296 -12.99 -24.16 1.80
CA ALA A 296 -13.10 -23.35 0.60
C ALA A 296 -13.98 -22.10 0.84
N HIS A 297 -13.55 -21.20 1.74
CA HIS A 297 -14.36 -20.05 2.15
C HIS A 297 -14.44 -18.91 1.12
N SER A 298 -13.59 -18.92 0.10
CA SER A 298 -13.74 -18.06 -1.07
C SER A 298 -14.96 -18.47 -1.93
N THR A 299 -15.35 -19.75 -1.93
CA THR A 299 -16.51 -20.24 -2.68
C THR A 299 -17.83 -19.57 -2.26
N PRO A 300 -18.26 -19.56 -0.98
CA PRO A 300 -19.49 -18.87 -0.58
C PRO A 300 -19.43 -17.35 -0.81
N PHE A 301 -18.24 -16.74 -0.86
CA PHE A 301 -18.10 -15.34 -1.25
C PHE A 301 -18.44 -15.13 -2.73
N ILE A 302 -17.87 -15.95 -3.62
CA ILE A 302 -18.13 -15.89 -5.07
C ILE A 302 -19.59 -16.26 -5.39
N VAL A 303 -20.09 -17.37 -4.85
CA VAL A 303 -21.49 -17.80 -5.02
C VAL A 303 -22.44 -16.73 -4.48
N GLY A 304 -22.13 -16.18 -3.30
CA GLY A 304 -22.94 -15.13 -2.69
C GLY A 304 -22.95 -13.81 -3.48
N ALA A 305 -21.92 -13.53 -4.27
CA ALA A 305 -21.88 -12.41 -5.21
C ALA A 305 -22.77 -12.71 -6.43
N TYR A 306 -22.58 -13.88 -7.06
CA TYR A 306 -23.37 -14.33 -8.21
C TYR A 306 -24.88 -14.34 -7.91
N MET A 307 -25.29 -14.93 -6.79
CA MET A 307 -26.70 -15.01 -6.37
C MET A 307 -27.33 -13.63 -6.09
N LYS A 308 -26.53 -12.57 -5.94
CA LYS A 308 -26.99 -11.19 -5.77
C LYS A 308 -26.90 -10.37 -7.07
N GLY A 309 -26.59 -11.00 -8.21
CA GLY A 309 -26.43 -10.32 -9.50
C GLY A 309 -25.15 -9.48 -9.61
N LEU A 310 -24.11 -9.83 -8.83
CA LEU A 310 -22.76 -9.26 -8.96
C LEU A 310 -21.91 -10.19 -9.83
N ASP A 311 -22.35 -10.42 -11.06
CA ASP A 311 -21.85 -11.43 -12.01
C ASP A 311 -20.99 -10.85 -13.14
N ASP A 312 -20.46 -9.65 -12.96
CA ASP A 312 -19.48 -8.97 -13.82
C ASP A 312 -18.06 -9.57 -13.68
N PHE A 313 -17.99 -10.90 -13.74
CA PHE A 313 -16.77 -11.69 -13.82
C PHE A 313 -17.02 -12.87 -14.77
N ASP A 314 -15.96 -13.57 -15.17
CA ASP A 314 -16.09 -14.73 -16.06
C ASP A 314 -16.63 -15.95 -15.29
N VAL A 315 -17.96 -16.09 -15.27
CA VAL A 315 -18.70 -17.14 -14.55
C VAL A 315 -18.44 -18.54 -15.10
N GLU A 316 -18.02 -18.66 -16.37
CA GLU A 316 -17.75 -19.91 -17.07
C GLU A 316 -16.26 -20.31 -17.03
N THR A 317 -15.45 -19.62 -16.21
CA THR A 317 -14.02 -19.94 -16.09
C THR A 317 -13.83 -21.41 -15.67
N GLN A 318 -13.19 -22.19 -16.54
CA GLN A 318 -12.78 -23.58 -16.31
C GLN A 318 -11.26 -23.70 -16.17
#